data_AF-A0A351ISL9-F1
#
_entry.id   AF-A0A351ISL9-F1
#
_cell.length_a   1.000
_cell.length_b   1.000
_cell.length_c   1.000
_cell.angle_alpha   90.00
_cell.angle_beta   90.00
_cell.angle_gamma   90.00
#
_symmetry.space_group_name_H-M   'P 1'
#
loop_
_entity.id
_entity.type
_entity.pdbx_description
1 polymer ?
#
loop_
_entity_poly.entity_id
_entity_poly.type
_entity_poly.pdbx_seq_one_letter_code
_entity_poly.pdbx_strand_id
1 'polypeptide(L)'
;MNDQSAGDVTVVLSDLHLGDVLCRAKLLLDFLCNRHFSLLILNGDIFADSEIEWRDLPAYHKKVLVKIGELMRQGVRVVWVAGNHDLNIGEILRRCSGHMGIMDENLSMCTDSYAWEHERVSCIATHGHQWNPLDQLNGWFTILILLMFDFLKKIDVITGWRLTRLLSRNAFFWKRSNRLVQNGALKFTRKDNPEVVCCGHTHDRVLFKIDGVIYANTGCWTDRLPTALILTKSDIILYAYSWIHGWRVRAHIPLQKC
;
A
#
# COMPACT_ATOMS: atom_id res chain seq x y z
N MET A 1 -29.03 -20.69 -9.26
CA MET A 1 -29.01 -19.54 -8.32
C MET A 1 -27.61 -19.45 -7.74
N ASN A 2 -26.76 -18.59 -8.31
CA ASN A 2 -25.46 -18.19 -7.75
C ASN A 2 -25.12 -16.85 -8.38
N ASP A 3 -25.93 -15.85 -8.06
CA ASP A 3 -25.57 -14.45 -8.29
C ASP A 3 -24.79 -14.00 -7.05
N GLN A 4 -23.50 -14.35 -7.01
CA GLN A 4 -22.52 -13.64 -6.21
C GLN A 4 -21.89 -12.59 -7.13
N SER A 5 -22.68 -11.62 -7.59
CA SER A 5 -22.10 -10.32 -7.93
C SER A 5 -21.23 -9.90 -6.75
N ALA A 6 -19.94 -9.67 -7.00
CA ALA A 6 -19.09 -9.06 -6.01
C ALA A 6 -19.79 -7.77 -5.60
N GLY A 7 -20.37 -7.72 -4.41
CA GLY A 7 -20.87 -6.47 -3.85
C GLY A 7 -19.74 -5.45 -3.87
N ASP A 8 -20.04 -4.17 -3.64
CA ASP A 8 -19.04 -3.11 -3.59
C ASP A 8 -18.02 -3.41 -2.49
N VAL A 9 -16.98 -4.18 -2.83
CA VAL A 9 -15.88 -4.56 -1.97
C VAL A 9 -14.69 -3.85 -2.54
N THR A 10 -14.09 -2.99 -1.72
CA THR A 10 -12.91 -2.23 -2.07
C THR A 10 -11.72 -2.82 -1.35
N VAL A 11 -10.66 -3.13 -2.10
CA VAL A 11 -9.36 -3.53 -1.55
C VAL A 11 -8.40 -2.37 -1.71
N VAL A 12 -7.72 -2.00 -0.63
CA VAL A 12 -6.65 -0.98 -0.64
C VAL A 12 -5.33 -1.64 -0.23
N LEU A 13 -4.33 -1.53 -1.10
CA LEU A 13 -2.97 -2.01 -0.90
C LEU A 13 -1.98 -0.86 -1.13
N SER A 14 -0.83 -0.89 -0.46
CA SER A 14 0.27 0.06 -0.64
C SER A 14 1.61 -0.65 -0.43
N ASP A 15 2.70 0.03 -0.78
CA ASP A 15 4.06 -0.38 -0.39
C ASP A 15 4.36 -1.84 -0.80
N LEU A 16 4.04 -2.13 -2.07
CA LEU A 16 4.26 -3.46 -2.68
C LEU A 16 5.73 -3.64 -3.06
N HIS A 17 6.36 -2.56 -3.56
CA HIS A 17 7.72 -2.51 -4.09
C HIS A 17 8.04 -3.65 -5.07
N LEU A 18 7.22 -3.83 -6.09
CA LEU A 18 7.52 -4.74 -7.20
C LEU A 18 8.85 -4.31 -7.84
N GLY A 19 9.85 -5.18 -7.74
CA GLY A 19 11.22 -4.96 -8.21
C GLY A 19 12.23 -5.15 -7.08
N ASP A 20 11.79 -4.98 -5.83
CA ASP A 20 12.61 -5.21 -4.64
C ASP A 20 12.70 -6.71 -4.31
N VAL A 21 13.88 -7.17 -3.89
CA VAL A 21 14.14 -8.55 -3.47
C VAL A 21 13.36 -8.97 -2.21
N LEU A 22 12.94 -8.01 -1.39
CA LEU A 22 12.14 -8.21 -0.19
C LEU A 22 10.63 -8.28 -0.48
N CYS A 23 10.20 -7.93 -1.69
CA CYS A 23 8.81 -7.98 -2.09
C CYS A 23 8.24 -9.40 -1.99
N ARG A 24 7.11 -9.54 -1.32
CA ARG A 24 6.40 -10.82 -1.13
C ARG A 24 5.42 -11.09 -2.26
N ALA A 25 5.88 -10.94 -3.51
CA ALA A 25 5.04 -11.04 -4.70
C ALA A 25 4.26 -12.36 -4.83
N LYS A 26 4.82 -13.49 -4.36
CA LYS A 26 4.11 -14.78 -4.37
C LYS A 26 2.87 -14.76 -3.47
N LEU A 27 2.96 -14.16 -2.28
CA LEU A 27 1.82 -14.01 -1.38
C LEU A 27 0.80 -13.00 -1.92
N LEU A 28 1.28 -11.96 -2.59
CA LEU A 28 0.42 -10.96 -3.23
C LEU A 28 -0.38 -11.57 -4.37
N LEU A 29 0.27 -12.36 -5.23
CA LEU A 29 -0.40 -13.09 -6.31
C LEU A 29 -1.47 -14.02 -5.76
N ASP A 30 -1.15 -14.80 -4.72
CA ASP A 30 -2.10 -15.68 -4.04
C ASP A 30 -3.29 -14.90 -3.45
N PHE A 31 -3.04 -13.75 -2.83
CA PHE A 31 -4.11 -12.88 -2.32
C PHE A 31 -5.04 -12.37 -3.42
N LEU A 32 -4.48 -11.90 -4.55
CA LEU A 32 -5.25 -11.38 -5.68
C LEU A 32 -6.03 -12.47 -6.43
N CYS A 33 -5.53 -13.71 -6.44
CA CYS A 33 -6.21 -14.83 -7.08
C CYS A 33 -7.39 -15.38 -6.26
N ASN A 34 -7.33 -15.30 -4.94
CA ASN A 34 -8.29 -15.97 -4.04
C ASN A 34 -9.32 -15.02 -3.42
N ARG A 35 -9.51 -13.81 -3.99
CA ARG A 35 -10.48 -12.83 -3.48
C ARG A 35 -11.26 -12.18 -4.62
N HIS A 36 -12.51 -11.84 -4.32
CA HIS A 36 -13.40 -11.12 -5.21
C HIS A 36 -13.64 -9.71 -4.66
N PHE A 37 -13.50 -8.72 -5.52
CA PHE A 37 -13.69 -7.30 -5.21
C PHE A 37 -13.98 -6.53 -6.49
N SER A 38 -14.66 -5.39 -6.39
CA SER A 38 -15.04 -4.56 -7.54
C SER A 38 -14.09 -3.37 -7.75
N LEU A 39 -13.36 -2.97 -6.70
CA LEU A 39 -12.39 -1.88 -6.73
C LEU A 39 -11.09 -2.29 -6.04
N LEU A 40 -9.96 -2.11 -6.74
CA LEU A 40 -8.61 -2.26 -6.21
C LEU A 40 -7.90 -0.90 -6.25
N ILE A 41 -7.57 -0.37 -5.08
CA ILE A 41 -6.78 0.85 -4.94
C ILE A 41 -5.35 0.45 -4.58
N LEU A 42 -4.42 0.81 -5.47
CA LEU A 42 -2.99 0.67 -5.32
C LEU A 42 -2.42 2.03 -4.89
N ASN A 43 -2.35 2.22 -3.58
CA ASN A 43 -2.08 3.50 -2.90
C ASN A 43 -0.57 3.74 -2.70
N GLY A 44 0.16 3.90 -3.80
CA GLY A 44 1.57 4.30 -3.85
C GLY A 44 2.59 3.21 -3.51
N ASP A 45 3.81 3.41 -3.99
CA ASP A 45 4.97 2.54 -3.80
C ASP A 45 4.69 1.09 -4.26
N ILE A 46 4.05 0.99 -5.41
CA ILE A 46 3.71 -0.27 -6.06
C ILE A 46 4.94 -0.87 -6.74
N PHE A 47 5.76 0.00 -7.34
CA PHE A 47 7.05 -0.35 -7.89
C PHE A 47 8.17 0.12 -6.95
N ALA A 48 9.28 -0.61 -6.94
CA ALA A 48 10.42 -0.27 -6.09
C ALA A 48 11.22 0.95 -6.59
N ASP A 49 11.12 1.26 -7.87
CA ASP A 49 11.82 2.38 -8.53
C ASP A 49 10.99 2.88 -9.73
N SER A 50 11.06 4.18 -10.01
CA SER A 50 10.32 4.84 -11.08
C SER A 50 10.83 4.49 -12.48
N GLU A 51 12.03 3.93 -12.59
CA GLU A 51 12.66 3.56 -13.86
C GLU A 51 12.54 2.08 -14.20
N ILE A 52 11.80 1.29 -13.43
CA ILE A 52 11.63 -0.14 -13.68
C ILE A 52 11.08 -0.41 -15.07
N GLU A 53 11.74 -1.33 -15.78
CA GLU A 53 11.24 -1.92 -17.00
C GLU A 53 10.68 -3.32 -16.75
N TRP A 54 9.80 -3.78 -17.65
CA TRP A 54 9.24 -5.13 -17.57
C TRP A 54 10.32 -6.20 -17.43
N ARG A 55 11.43 -6.10 -18.17
CA ARG A 55 12.50 -7.11 -18.17
C ARG A 55 13.14 -7.29 -16.79
N ASP A 56 13.25 -6.22 -16.01
CA ASP A 56 13.94 -6.19 -14.71
C ASP A 56 13.13 -6.89 -13.61
N LEU A 57 11.82 -7.03 -13.82
CA LEU A 57 10.94 -7.63 -12.82
C LEU A 57 11.16 -9.15 -12.68
N PRO A 58 11.27 -9.68 -11.45
CA PRO A 58 11.27 -11.12 -11.21
C PRO A 58 9.97 -11.79 -11.67
N ALA A 59 10.02 -13.12 -11.88
CA ALA A 59 8.91 -13.87 -12.47
C ALA A 59 7.58 -13.73 -11.71
N TYR A 60 7.58 -13.77 -10.37
CA TYR A 60 6.36 -13.60 -9.60
C TYR A 60 5.83 -12.16 -9.61
N HIS A 61 6.69 -11.16 -9.81
CA HIS A 61 6.30 -9.77 -9.87
C HIS A 61 5.59 -9.48 -11.19
N LYS A 62 6.14 -10.01 -12.29
CA LYS A 62 5.49 -10.04 -13.60
C LYS A 62 4.10 -10.68 -13.51
N LYS A 63 3.99 -11.84 -12.83
CA LYS A 63 2.69 -12.51 -12.63
C LYS A 63 1.68 -11.67 -11.85
N VAL A 64 2.12 -10.91 -10.84
CA VAL A 64 1.23 -9.97 -10.13
C VAL A 64 0.68 -8.92 -11.09
N LEU A 65 1.53 -8.31 -11.92
CA LEU A 65 1.09 -7.31 -12.89
C LEU A 65 0.13 -7.87 -13.94
N VAL A 66 0.42 -9.07 -14.47
CA VAL A 66 -0.51 -9.79 -15.37
C VAL A 66 -1.85 -10.02 -14.66
N LYS A 67 -1.81 -10.47 -13.40
CA LYS A 67 -3.03 -10.71 -12.62
C LYS A 67 -3.85 -9.42 -12.41
N ILE A 68 -3.19 -8.29 -12.18
CA ILE A 68 -3.89 -6.99 -12.08
C ILE A 68 -4.58 -6.65 -13.40
N GLY A 69 -3.90 -6.85 -14.55
CA GLY A 69 -4.51 -6.66 -15.87
C GLY A 69 -5.64 -7.65 -16.17
N GLU A 70 -5.56 -8.89 -15.70
CA GLU A 70 -6.67 -9.85 -15.73
C GLU A 70 -7.88 -9.38 -14.93
N LEU A 71 -7.66 -8.83 -13.73
CA LEU A 71 -8.74 -8.30 -12.89
C LEU A 71 -9.44 -7.12 -13.58
N MET A 72 -8.69 -6.21 -14.20
CA MET A 72 -9.28 -5.11 -15.00
C MET A 72 -10.22 -5.63 -16.09
N ARG A 73 -9.75 -6.61 -16.89
CA ARG A 73 -10.56 -7.24 -17.94
C ARG A 73 -11.77 -8.02 -17.42
N GLN A 74 -11.75 -8.41 -16.14
CA GLN A 74 -12.87 -9.02 -15.43
C GLN A 74 -13.86 -7.98 -14.86
N GLY A 75 -13.65 -6.69 -15.14
CA GLY A 75 -14.51 -5.59 -14.70
C GLY A 75 -14.12 -5.01 -13.33
N VAL A 76 -12.98 -5.39 -12.77
CA VAL A 76 -12.47 -4.77 -11.53
C VAL A 76 -11.87 -3.42 -11.87
N ARG A 77 -12.40 -2.36 -11.26
CA ARG A 77 -11.79 -1.03 -11.37
C ARG A 77 -10.48 -1.02 -10.60
N VAL A 78 -9.41 -0.57 -11.23
CA VAL A 78 -8.10 -0.44 -10.60
C VAL A 78 -7.68 1.02 -10.61
N VAL A 79 -7.34 1.53 -9.43
CA VAL A 79 -6.88 2.89 -9.25
C VAL A 79 -5.45 2.85 -8.74
N TRP A 80 -4.54 3.49 -9.48
CA TRP A 80 -3.17 3.73 -9.07
C TRP A 80 -3.04 5.14 -8.50
N VAL A 81 -2.67 5.26 -7.24
CA VAL A 81 -2.23 6.52 -6.63
C VAL A 81 -0.71 6.49 -6.58
N ALA A 82 -0.03 7.54 -7.02
CA ALA A 82 1.43 7.59 -7.03
C ALA A 82 2.01 7.66 -5.60
N GLY A 83 3.10 6.94 -5.36
CA GLY A 83 3.97 7.07 -4.19
C GLY A 83 5.26 7.81 -4.54
N ASN A 84 6.21 7.84 -3.61
CA ASN A 84 7.51 8.47 -3.82
C ASN A 84 8.47 7.59 -4.63
N HIS A 85 8.30 6.26 -4.63
CA HIS A 85 9.11 5.37 -5.47
C HIS A 85 8.61 5.28 -6.91
N ASP A 86 7.34 5.56 -7.16
CA ASP A 86 6.69 5.42 -8.47
C ASP A 86 5.98 6.71 -8.93
N LEU A 87 6.64 7.87 -8.70
CA LEU A 87 6.17 9.20 -9.09
C LEU A 87 5.76 9.29 -10.57
N ASN A 88 6.45 8.55 -11.44
CA ASN A 88 6.16 8.50 -12.87
C ASN A 88 5.37 7.24 -13.29
N ILE A 89 4.32 6.91 -12.52
CA ILE A 89 3.52 5.70 -12.72
C ILE A 89 3.01 5.54 -14.17
N GLY A 90 2.68 6.65 -14.85
CA GLY A 90 2.24 6.62 -16.25
C GLY A 90 3.30 6.05 -17.20
N GLU A 91 4.57 6.40 -17.00
CA GLU A 91 5.67 5.88 -17.81
C GLU A 91 5.98 4.41 -17.49
N ILE A 92 5.94 4.02 -16.21
CA ILE A 92 6.10 2.61 -15.79
C ILE A 92 5.00 1.75 -16.43
N LEU A 93 3.75 2.20 -16.34
CA LEU A 93 2.62 1.52 -16.93
C LEU A 93 2.72 1.50 -18.46
N ARG A 94 3.24 2.54 -19.12
CA ARG A 94 3.54 2.50 -20.57
C ARG A 94 4.53 1.39 -20.94
N ARG A 95 5.56 1.17 -20.12
CA ARG A 95 6.57 0.12 -20.31
C ARG A 95 6.01 -1.29 -20.03
N CYS A 96 5.00 -1.41 -19.16
CA CYS A 96 4.47 -2.69 -18.70
C CYS A 96 3.12 -3.09 -19.34
N SER A 97 2.32 -2.14 -19.82
CA SER A 97 0.90 -2.32 -20.19
C SER A 97 0.68 -3.40 -21.25
N GLY A 98 1.57 -3.46 -22.25
CA GLY A 98 1.50 -4.49 -23.31
C GLY A 98 1.59 -5.92 -22.78
N HIS A 99 2.31 -6.12 -21.67
CA HIS A 99 2.42 -7.43 -21.01
C HIS A 99 1.28 -7.69 -20.03
N MET A 100 0.71 -6.63 -19.44
CA MET A 100 -0.45 -6.71 -18.56
C MET A 100 -1.75 -6.90 -19.34
N GLY A 101 -1.75 -6.65 -20.65
CA GLY A 101 -2.95 -6.66 -21.47
C GLY A 101 -3.89 -5.48 -21.15
N ILE A 102 -3.32 -4.35 -20.73
CA ILE A 102 -4.08 -3.15 -20.38
C ILE A 102 -4.37 -2.35 -21.65
N MET A 103 -5.66 -2.25 -22.01
CA MET A 103 -6.22 -1.30 -22.97
C MET A 103 -7.49 -0.65 -22.41
N ASP A 104 -7.63 -0.62 -21.09
CA ASP A 104 -8.91 -0.71 -20.41
C ASP A 104 -9.35 0.61 -19.77
N GLU A 105 -10.64 0.92 -19.89
CA GLU A 105 -11.35 2.02 -19.22
C GLU A 105 -11.40 1.85 -17.69
N ASN A 106 -11.13 0.64 -17.19
CA ASN A 106 -11.13 0.31 -15.77
C ASN A 106 -9.85 0.75 -15.02
N LEU A 107 -8.88 1.39 -15.68
CA LEU A 107 -7.68 1.95 -15.05
C LEU A 107 -7.82 3.45 -14.82
N SER A 108 -7.65 3.89 -13.58
CA SER A 108 -7.48 5.31 -13.23
C SER A 108 -6.12 5.55 -12.58
N MET A 109 -5.47 6.66 -12.92
CA MET A 109 -4.20 7.08 -12.33
C MET A 109 -4.38 8.43 -11.63
N CYS A 110 -3.85 8.54 -10.42
CA CYS A 110 -3.93 9.73 -9.58
C CYS A 110 -2.54 10.06 -9.05
N THR A 111 -2.16 11.34 -9.05
CA THR A 111 -0.85 11.79 -8.57
C THR A 111 -0.81 11.93 -7.06
N ASP A 112 -1.83 12.54 -6.45
CA ASP A 112 -1.76 12.95 -5.05
C ASP A 112 -2.69 12.15 -4.13
N SER A 113 -3.94 11.99 -4.57
CA SER A 113 -4.97 11.29 -3.80
C SER A 113 -6.10 10.82 -4.71
N TYR A 114 -6.88 9.88 -4.20
CA TYR A 114 -8.10 9.40 -4.84
C TYR A 114 -9.24 9.37 -3.82
N ALA A 115 -10.31 10.10 -4.10
CA ALA A 115 -11.53 10.10 -3.31
C ALA A 115 -12.59 9.19 -3.96
N TRP A 116 -13.32 8.44 -3.13
CA TRP A 116 -14.44 7.62 -3.58
C TRP A 116 -15.50 7.50 -2.49
N GLU A 117 -16.70 7.10 -2.88
CA GLU A 117 -17.77 6.75 -1.96
C GLU A 117 -17.89 5.22 -1.87
N HIS A 118 -17.97 4.69 -0.66
CA HIS A 118 -18.19 3.26 -0.41
C HIS A 118 -19.36 3.10 0.54
N GLU A 119 -20.50 2.57 0.07
CA GLU A 119 -21.69 2.40 0.89
C GLU A 119 -22.12 3.69 1.61
N ARG A 120 -22.08 4.84 0.90
CA ARG A 120 -22.35 6.20 1.39
C ARG A 120 -21.31 6.79 2.35
N VAL A 121 -20.21 6.08 2.57
CA VAL A 121 -19.10 6.55 3.39
C VAL A 121 -18.06 7.21 2.48
N SER A 122 -17.77 8.48 2.75
CA SER A 122 -16.74 9.23 2.01
C SER A 122 -15.35 8.74 2.39
N CYS A 123 -14.60 8.28 1.40
CA CYS A 123 -13.27 7.71 1.56
C CYS A 123 -12.23 8.46 0.72
N ILE A 124 -11.00 8.53 1.22
CA ILE A 124 -9.87 9.09 0.47
C ILE A 124 -8.59 8.30 0.72
N ALA A 125 -7.85 8.04 -0.35
CA ALA A 125 -6.57 7.38 -0.34
C ALA A 125 -5.49 8.36 -0.76
N THR A 126 -4.42 8.45 0.01
CA THR A 126 -3.24 9.25 -0.31
C THR A 126 -2.02 8.56 0.30
N HIS A 127 -0.92 8.47 -0.42
CA HIS A 127 0.18 7.59 -0.02
C HIS A 127 0.81 8.01 1.32
N GLY A 128 1.10 9.31 1.50
CA GLY A 128 1.57 9.86 2.78
C GLY A 128 2.99 10.42 2.77
N HIS A 129 3.78 10.13 1.72
CA HIS A 129 5.16 10.61 1.56
C HIS A 129 5.27 12.14 1.60
N GLN A 130 4.22 12.86 1.18
CA GLN A 130 4.18 14.31 1.17
C GLN A 130 4.33 14.95 2.56
N TRP A 131 4.15 14.19 3.65
CA TRP A 131 4.24 14.70 5.02
C TRP A 131 5.36 14.07 5.84
N ASN A 132 6.19 13.23 5.24
CA ASN A 132 7.36 12.69 5.92
C ASN A 132 8.57 13.62 5.69
N PRO A 133 9.13 14.24 6.75
CA PRO A 133 10.27 15.14 6.58
C PRO A 133 11.52 14.46 6.03
N LEU A 134 11.67 13.15 6.23
CA LEU A 134 12.84 12.40 5.74
C LEU A 134 12.89 12.33 4.21
N ASP A 135 11.73 12.30 3.55
CA ASP A 135 11.65 12.31 2.08
C ASP A 135 11.73 13.73 1.51
N GLN A 136 11.48 14.74 2.35
CA GLN A 136 11.67 16.15 2.02
C GLN A 136 13.11 16.65 2.29
N LEU A 137 13.93 15.87 2.99
CA LEU A 137 15.34 16.18 3.19
C LEU A 137 16.14 15.82 1.93
N ASN A 138 16.98 16.75 1.46
CA ASN A 138 17.84 16.56 0.28
C ASN A 138 18.54 15.20 0.31
N GLY A 139 18.45 14.47 -0.82
CA GLY A 139 18.75 13.04 -0.92
C GLY A 139 20.08 12.57 -0.33
N TRP A 140 21.11 13.42 -0.23
CA TRP A 140 22.40 13.05 0.36
C TRP A 140 22.29 12.65 1.86
N PHE A 141 21.42 13.28 2.64
CA PHE A 141 21.29 12.98 4.07
C PHE A 141 20.50 11.68 4.30
N THR A 142 19.48 11.46 3.47
CA THR A 142 18.70 10.21 3.45
C THR A 142 19.57 9.05 2.95
N ILE A 143 20.39 9.25 1.91
CA ILE A 143 21.39 8.29 1.45
C ILE A 143 22.40 7.98 2.57
N LEU A 144 22.89 8.99 3.30
CA LEU A 144 23.80 8.78 4.42
C LEU A 144 23.17 7.89 5.51
N ILE A 145 21.92 8.16 5.88
CA ILE A 145 21.19 7.35 6.87
C ILE A 145 20.99 5.91 6.38
N LEU A 146 20.59 5.73 5.11
CA LEU A 146 20.41 4.41 4.51
C LEU A 146 21.73 3.62 4.44
N LEU A 147 22.82 4.26 4.03
CA LEU A 147 24.17 3.68 4.03
C LEU A 147 24.59 3.24 5.43
N MET A 148 24.34 4.07 6.44
CA MET A 148 24.60 3.69 7.84
C MET A 148 23.74 2.51 8.30
N PHE A 149 22.46 2.49 7.91
CA PHE A 149 21.56 1.38 8.25
C PHE A 149 21.99 0.06 7.59
N ASP A 150 22.38 0.08 6.32
CA ASP A 150 22.86 -1.10 5.61
C ASP A 150 24.22 -1.57 6.13
N PHE A 151 25.10 -0.64 6.53
CA PHE A 151 26.33 -0.98 7.24
C PHE A 151 26.02 -1.69 8.57
N LEU A 152 25.05 -1.21 9.33
CA LEU A 152 24.62 -1.84 10.58
C LEU A 152 23.97 -3.21 10.36
N LYS A 153 23.20 -3.41 9.28
CA LYS A 153 22.68 -4.74 8.90
C LYS A 153 23.82 -5.72 8.63
N LYS A 154 24.87 -5.30 7.92
CA LYS A 154 26.05 -6.14 7.66
C LYS A 154 26.76 -6.52 8.96
N ILE A 155 26.91 -5.57 9.89
CA ILE A 155 27.46 -5.85 11.23
C ILE A 155 26.58 -6.88 11.96
N ASP A 156 25.26 -6.75 11.92
CA ASP A 156 24.36 -7.68 12.60
C ASP A 156 24.45 -9.11 12.06
N VAL A 157 24.64 -9.28 10.74
CA VAL A 157 24.85 -10.59 10.12
C VAL A 157 26.19 -11.21 10.57
N ILE A 158 27.24 -10.39 10.69
CA ILE A 158 28.59 -10.87 11.05
C ILE A 158 28.72 -11.15 12.55
N THR A 159 28.15 -10.27 13.38
CA THR A 159 28.37 -10.27 14.84
C THR A 159 27.23 -10.95 15.61
N GLY A 160 26.04 -11.06 15.01
CA GLY A 160 24.84 -11.51 15.71
C GLY A 160 24.30 -10.52 16.75
N TRP A 161 24.85 -9.29 16.84
CA TRP A 161 24.55 -8.34 17.92
C TRP A 161 23.15 -7.70 17.87
N ARG A 162 22.43 -7.83 16.75
CA ARG A 162 21.06 -7.32 16.56
C ARG A 162 20.91 -5.81 16.88
N LEU A 163 21.94 -5.01 16.58
CA LEU A 163 21.97 -3.55 16.73
C LEU A 163 20.84 -2.87 15.95
N THR A 164 20.51 -3.37 14.76
CA THR A 164 19.36 -2.90 13.97
C THR A 164 18.04 -3.08 14.72
N ARG A 165 17.93 -4.08 15.60
CA ARG A 165 16.73 -4.34 16.42
C ARG A 165 16.59 -3.37 17.60
N LEU A 166 17.71 -2.87 18.13
CA LEU A 166 17.73 -1.84 19.18
C LEU A 166 17.38 -0.47 18.59
N LEU A 167 17.96 -0.14 17.44
CA LEU A 167 17.67 1.10 16.71
C LEU A 167 16.23 1.10 16.19
N SER A 168 15.74 0.02 15.58
CA SER A 168 14.38 -0.04 15.02
C SER A 168 13.26 -0.01 16.07
N ARG A 169 13.44 -0.57 17.27
CA ARG A 169 12.40 -0.56 18.33
C ARG A 169 12.20 0.81 18.97
N ASN A 170 13.25 1.63 19.01
CA ASN A 170 13.28 2.94 19.68
C ASN A 170 13.60 4.10 18.75
N ALA A 171 13.69 3.90 17.44
CA ALA A 171 13.99 4.97 16.50
C ALA A 171 12.82 5.95 16.51
N PHE A 172 13.00 6.97 17.33
CA PHE A 172 12.19 8.15 17.50
C PHE A 172 11.75 8.72 16.15
N PHE A 173 12.63 8.65 15.15
CA PHE A 173 12.37 9.05 13.77
C PHE A 173 11.20 8.30 13.12
N TRP A 174 11.07 6.98 13.29
CA TRP A 174 9.96 6.21 12.71
C TRP A 174 8.63 6.55 13.39
N LYS A 175 8.59 6.54 14.73
CA LYS A 175 7.35 6.91 15.45
C LYS A 175 6.92 8.36 15.18
N ARG A 176 7.88 9.28 15.03
CA ARG A 176 7.63 10.67 14.66
C ARG A 176 7.13 10.77 13.22
N SER A 177 7.72 10.02 12.29
CA SER A 177 7.27 9.94 10.90
C SER A 177 5.82 9.46 10.81
N ASN A 178 5.45 8.37 11.49
CA ASN A 178 4.07 7.87 11.53
C ASN A 178 3.08 8.95 11.98
N ARG A 179 3.40 9.66 13.07
CA ARG A 179 2.53 10.72 13.60
C ARG A 179 2.44 11.93 12.65
N LEU A 180 3.54 12.29 11.99
CA LEU A 180 3.56 13.40 11.03
C LEU A 180 2.75 13.06 9.78
N VAL A 181 2.91 11.86 9.23
CA VAL A 181 2.14 11.36 8.08
C VAL A 181 0.66 11.28 8.42
N GLN A 182 0.31 10.70 9.56
CA GLN A 182 -1.07 10.64 10.04
C GLN A 182 -1.68 12.04 10.17
N ASN A 183 -1.02 12.96 10.90
CA ASN A 183 -1.55 14.30 11.11
C ASN A 183 -1.62 15.11 9.81
N GLY A 184 -0.64 14.93 8.92
CA GLY A 184 -0.59 15.55 7.60
C GLY A 184 -1.75 15.11 6.73
N ALA A 185 -1.97 13.80 6.63
CA ALA A 185 -3.09 13.21 5.89
C ALA A 185 -4.43 13.69 6.45
N LEU A 186 -4.66 13.57 7.75
CA LEU A 186 -5.89 14.05 8.39
C LEU A 186 -6.12 15.56 8.19
N LYS A 187 -5.06 16.37 8.15
CA LYS A 187 -5.18 17.81 7.91
C LYS A 187 -5.46 18.12 6.43
N PHE A 188 -4.81 17.40 5.52
CA PHE A 188 -4.98 17.57 4.07
C PHE A 188 -6.41 17.28 3.65
N THR A 189 -6.97 16.18 4.16
CA THR A 189 -8.30 15.71 3.77
C THR A 189 -9.44 16.40 4.52
N ARG A 190 -9.16 17.25 5.52
CA ARG A 190 -10.20 17.97 6.28
C ARG A 190 -11.18 18.75 5.41
N LYS A 191 -10.73 19.30 4.28
CA LYS A 191 -11.59 20.08 3.39
C LYS A 191 -12.68 19.23 2.74
N ASP A 192 -12.35 17.96 2.48
CA ASP A 192 -13.24 16.99 1.85
C ASP A 192 -14.14 16.28 2.87
N ASN A 193 -13.90 16.53 4.17
CA ASN A 193 -14.60 15.95 5.31
C ASN A 193 -14.85 14.44 5.19
N PRO A 194 -13.83 13.63 4.85
CA PRO A 194 -14.00 12.20 4.65
C PRO A 194 -14.22 11.49 5.98
N GLU A 195 -14.94 10.39 5.92
CA GLU A 195 -15.12 9.50 7.05
C GLU A 195 -13.98 8.47 7.15
N VAL A 196 -13.30 8.17 6.03
CA VAL A 196 -12.19 7.22 5.97
C VAL A 196 -11.00 7.82 5.24
N VAL A 197 -9.82 7.77 5.87
CA VAL A 197 -8.53 8.19 5.29
C VAL A 197 -7.58 6.99 5.26
N CYS A 198 -7.12 6.62 4.06
CA CYS A 198 -6.21 5.51 3.82
C CYS A 198 -4.82 6.01 3.41
N CYS A 199 -3.79 5.56 4.13
CA CYS A 199 -2.39 5.86 3.87
C CYS A 199 -1.53 4.59 3.70
N GLY A 200 -0.31 4.78 3.19
CA GLY A 200 0.78 3.80 3.15
C GLY A 200 2.06 4.42 3.70
N HIS A 201 3.18 4.24 3.00
CA HIS A 201 4.48 4.91 3.15
C HIS A 201 5.28 4.54 4.40
N THR A 202 4.65 4.61 5.58
CA THR A 202 5.33 4.36 6.86
C THR A 202 5.42 2.88 7.22
N HIS A 203 4.82 2.02 6.38
CA HIS A 203 4.68 0.57 6.58
C HIS A 203 4.01 0.20 7.92
N ASP A 204 3.29 1.16 8.52
CA ASP A 204 2.55 0.91 9.75
C ASP A 204 1.23 0.20 9.45
N ARG A 205 0.78 -0.65 10.37
CA ARG A 205 -0.35 -1.57 10.15
C ARG A 205 -1.47 -1.28 11.13
N VAL A 206 -2.11 -0.13 10.94
CA VAL A 206 -3.04 0.45 11.90
C VAL A 206 -4.39 0.74 11.26
N LEU A 207 -5.45 0.56 12.05
CA LEU A 207 -6.82 0.92 11.72
C LEU A 207 -7.48 1.34 13.04
N PHE A 208 -7.88 2.61 13.15
CA PHE A 208 -8.54 3.15 14.33
C PHE A 208 -9.36 4.39 13.99
N LYS A 209 -10.25 4.78 14.90
CA LYS A 209 -11.05 6.01 14.80
C LYS A 209 -10.42 7.12 15.62
N ILE A 210 -10.29 8.31 15.06
CA ILE A 210 -9.76 9.53 15.71
C ILE A 210 -10.61 10.73 15.28
N ASP A 211 -11.12 11.49 16.25
CA ASP A 211 -11.94 12.69 16.02
C ASP A 211 -13.10 12.48 15.02
N GLY A 212 -13.73 11.30 15.06
CA GLY A 212 -14.83 10.95 14.15
C GLY A 212 -14.40 10.31 12.82
N VAL A 213 -13.13 10.42 12.44
CA VAL A 213 -12.58 9.90 11.18
C VAL A 213 -11.90 8.55 11.40
N ILE A 214 -12.12 7.61 10.49
CA ILE A 214 -11.41 6.33 10.46
C ILE A 214 -10.09 6.54 9.72
N TYR A 215 -8.98 6.30 10.40
CA TYR A 215 -7.65 6.34 9.81
C TYR A 215 -7.12 4.91 9.65
N ALA A 216 -6.63 4.61 8.44
CA ALA A 216 -5.99 3.34 8.12
C ALA A 216 -4.62 3.57 7.49
N ASN A 217 -3.61 2.83 7.96
CA ASN A 217 -2.38 2.62 7.22
C ASN A 217 -2.30 1.16 6.80
N THR A 218 -2.17 0.92 5.50
CA THR A 218 -2.30 -0.41 4.90
C THR A 218 -1.08 -1.30 5.10
N GLY A 219 0.02 -0.78 5.65
CA GLY A 219 1.24 -1.52 5.94
C GLY A 219 2.12 -1.69 4.72
N CYS A 220 2.74 -2.87 4.55
CA CYS A 220 3.63 -3.14 3.44
C CYS A 220 3.67 -4.62 3.08
N TRP A 221 4.25 -4.93 1.92
CA TRP A 221 4.45 -6.29 1.42
C TRP A 221 5.93 -6.67 1.33
N THR A 222 6.80 -6.00 2.08
CA THR A 222 8.26 -6.18 2.06
C THR A 222 8.79 -6.69 3.40
N ASP A 223 9.33 -5.79 4.22
CA ASP A 223 10.07 -6.05 5.45
C ASP A 223 9.18 -6.52 6.61
N ARG A 224 7.87 -6.27 6.53
CA ARG A 224 6.89 -6.70 7.54
C ARG A 224 5.86 -7.69 6.96
N LEU A 225 5.04 -8.28 7.84
CA LEU A 225 4.02 -9.26 7.43
C LEU A 225 2.95 -8.60 6.52
N PRO A 226 2.61 -9.14 5.35
CA PRO A 226 1.63 -8.54 4.44
C PRO A 226 0.33 -8.17 5.12
N THR A 227 -0.20 -7.01 4.72
CA THR A 227 -1.49 -6.50 5.17
C THR A 227 -2.31 -5.99 4.00
N ALA A 228 -3.63 -6.06 4.13
CA ALA A 228 -4.57 -5.58 3.13
C ALA A 228 -5.76 -4.98 3.85
N LEU A 229 -6.17 -3.78 3.46
CA LEU A 229 -7.39 -3.16 3.94
C LEU A 229 -8.52 -3.52 2.98
N ILE A 230 -9.61 -4.04 3.54
CA ILE A 230 -10.79 -4.46 2.78
C ILE A 230 -12.00 -3.75 3.37
N LEU A 231 -12.67 -2.96 2.53
CA LEU A 231 -13.96 -2.37 2.85
C LEU A 231 -15.02 -3.28 2.23
N THR A 232 -15.93 -3.72 3.08
CA THR A 232 -17.08 -4.55 2.73
C THR A 232 -18.35 -3.77 3.05
N LYS A 233 -19.51 -4.29 2.65
CA LYS A 233 -20.83 -3.68 2.90
C LYS A 233 -21.07 -3.21 4.35
N SER A 234 -20.45 -3.86 5.33
CA SER A 234 -20.69 -3.59 6.75
C SER A 234 -19.44 -3.24 7.54
N ASP A 235 -18.25 -3.45 6.99
CA ASP A 235 -17.03 -3.44 7.79
C ASP A 235 -15.83 -2.94 7.00
N ILE A 236 -14.98 -2.16 7.69
CA ILE A 236 -13.61 -1.86 7.28
C ILE A 236 -12.70 -2.81 8.05
N ILE A 237 -11.97 -3.65 7.33
CA ILE A 237 -11.17 -4.73 7.92
C ILE A 237 -9.72 -4.61 7.47
N LEU A 238 -8.80 -4.51 8.42
CA LEU A 238 -7.38 -4.67 8.15
C LEU A 238 -6.99 -6.14 8.35
N TYR A 239 -6.74 -6.84 7.25
CA TYR A 239 -6.20 -8.20 7.27
C TYR A 239 -4.68 -8.18 7.42
N ALA A 240 -4.14 -9.15 8.15
CA ALA A 240 -2.71 -9.41 8.25
C ALA A 240 -2.41 -10.89 8.01
N TYR A 241 -1.34 -11.16 7.27
CA TYR A 241 -0.86 -12.50 7.03
C TYR A 241 -0.01 -13.01 8.21
N SER A 242 -0.20 -14.27 8.59
CA SER A 242 0.61 -15.01 9.55
C SER A 242 1.11 -16.31 8.91
N TRP A 243 2.37 -16.66 9.13
CA TRP A 243 2.94 -17.91 8.62
C TRP A 243 2.28 -19.17 9.21
N ILE A 244 1.68 -19.07 10.39
CA ILE A 244 1.07 -20.21 11.09
C ILE A 244 -0.39 -20.39 10.66
N HIS A 245 -1.10 -19.29 10.45
CA HIS A 245 -2.56 -19.30 10.33
C HIS A 245 -3.09 -18.70 9.01
N GLY A 246 -2.21 -18.25 8.11
CA GLY A 246 -2.59 -17.52 6.92
C GLY A 246 -3.17 -16.14 7.24
N TRP A 247 -4.13 -15.68 6.42
CA TRP A 247 -4.79 -14.38 6.57
C TRP A 247 -5.73 -14.34 7.78
N ARG A 248 -5.57 -13.33 8.64
CA ARG A 248 -6.43 -13.10 9.81
C ARG A 248 -6.84 -11.63 9.90
N VAL A 249 -7.98 -11.38 10.54
CA VAL A 249 -8.40 -10.03 10.90
C VAL A 249 -7.45 -9.51 11.97
N ARG A 250 -6.78 -8.39 11.69
CA ARG A 250 -5.91 -7.69 12.65
C ARG A 250 -6.68 -6.62 13.41
N ALA A 251 -7.51 -5.87 12.69
CA ALA A 251 -8.38 -4.84 13.22
C ALA A 251 -9.63 -4.77 12.34
N HIS A 252 -10.76 -4.40 12.92
CA HIS A 252 -12.00 -4.17 12.19
C HIS A 252 -12.75 -2.98 12.80
N ILE A 253 -13.46 -2.24 11.97
CA ILE A 253 -14.37 -1.17 12.38
C ILE A 253 -15.67 -1.36 11.59
N PRO A 254 -16.82 -1.55 12.26
CA PRO A 254 -18.10 -1.62 11.58
C PRO A 254 -18.42 -0.27 10.92
N LEU A 255 -18.86 -0.32 9.66
CA LEU A 255 -19.54 0.78 9.01
C LEU A 255 -20.93 0.89 9.63
N GLN A 256 -21.16 1.94 10.42
CA GLN A 256 -22.49 2.16 10.99
C GLN A 256 -23.48 2.42 9.85
N LYS A 257 -24.46 1.53 9.72
CA LYS A 257 -25.63 1.81 8.89
C LYS A 257 -26.38 2.97 9.53
N CYS A 258 -26.39 4.13 8.85
CA CYS A 258 -27.42 5.12 9.07
C CYS A 258 -28.79 4.53 8.71
#